data_AF-W1XT54-F1
#
_entry.id   AF-W1XT54-F1
#
_cell.length_a   1.000
_cell.length_b   1.000
_cell.length_c   1.000
_cell.angle_alpha   90.00
_cell.angle_beta   90.00
_cell.angle_gamma   90.00
#
_symmetry.space_group_name_H-M   'P 1'
#
loop_
_entity.id
_entity.type
_entity.pdbx_description
1 polymer ?
#
loop_
_entity_poly.entity_id
_entity_poly.type
_entity_poly.pdbx_seq_one_letter_code
_entity_poly.pdbx_strand_id
1 'polypeptide(L)'
;YDNKTKLYINPTGRFVIGGPQGDAGLTGRKIIVDTYGGMARHGGGAFSGKDPTKVDRSAAYAARYVAKNIVASGIADRCEIQLAYAIG
;
A
#
# COMPACT_ATOMS: atom_id res chain seq x y z
N TYR A 1 15.59 21.42 1.44
CA TYR A 1 15.58 21.17 -0.01
C TYR A 1 16.82 21.80 -0.60
N ASP A 2 17.49 21.13 -1.53
CA ASP A 2 18.57 21.77 -2.29
C ASP A 2 17.99 22.54 -3.48
N ASN A 3 18.84 23.31 -4.17
CA ASN A 3 18.44 24.08 -5.36
C ASN A 3 18.11 23.19 -6.57
N LYS A 4 18.29 21.85 -6.47
CA LYS A 4 17.98 20.88 -7.53
C LYS A 4 16.60 20.25 -7.34
N THR A 5 16.05 20.34 -6.13
CA THR A 5 14.73 19.78 -5.81
C THR A 5 13.66 20.55 -6.59
N LYS A 6 12.96 19.84 -7.49
CA LYS A 6 11.85 20.41 -8.24
C LYS A 6 10.57 20.29 -7.42
N LEU A 7 9.92 21.42 -7.17
CA LEU A 7 8.64 21.48 -6.46
C LEU A 7 7.53 21.77 -7.47
N TYR A 8 6.54 20.89 -7.53
CA TYR A 8 5.38 21.03 -8.40
C TYR A 8 4.13 21.15 -7.55
N ILE A 9 3.61 22.37 -7.42
CA ILE A 9 2.38 22.66 -6.67
C ILE A 9 1.30 22.99 -7.70
N ASN A 10 0.24 22.18 -7.72
CA ASN A 10 -0.87 22.27 -8.68
C ASN A 10 -0.40 22.52 -10.13
N PRO A 11 0.48 21.66 -10.67
CA PRO A 11 1.08 21.87 -12.00
C PRO A 11 0.04 21.87 -13.14
N THR A 12 -1.18 21.40 -12.89
CA THR A 12 -2.31 21.39 -13.83
C THR A 12 -3.24 22.60 -13.69
N GLY A 13 -2.91 23.58 -12.84
CA GLY A 13 -3.71 24.79 -12.63
C GLY A 13 -4.71 24.71 -11.47
N ARG A 14 -5.86 25.36 -11.60
CA ARG A 14 -6.86 25.42 -10.52
C ARG A 14 -7.56 24.07 -10.34
N PHE A 15 -7.60 23.58 -9.10
CA PHE A 15 -8.30 22.35 -8.74
C PHE A 15 -9.50 22.69 -7.85
N VAL A 16 -10.66 22.93 -8.48
CA VAL A 16 -11.88 23.45 -7.80
C VAL A 16 -12.93 22.36 -7.61
N ILE A 17 -13.18 21.54 -8.62
CA ILE A 17 -14.11 20.41 -8.56
C ILE A 17 -13.30 19.15 -8.20
N GLY A 18 -13.74 18.41 -7.18
CA GLY A 18 -13.07 17.19 -6.72
C GLY A 18 -14.04 16.21 -6.05
N GLY A 19 -13.48 15.16 -5.43
CA GLY A 19 -14.28 14.11 -4.82
C GLY A 19 -15.11 13.31 -5.84
N PRO A 20 -16.24 12.71 -5.42
CA PRO A 20 -17.08 11.89 -6.30
C PRO A 20 -17.66 12.63 -7.52
N GLN A 21 -17.74 13.97 -7.48
CA GLN A 21 -18.17 14.78 -8.61
C GLN A 21 -17.11 14.78 -9.74
N GLY A 22 -15.83 14.62 -9.41
CA GLY A 22 -14.72 14.69 -10.36
C GLY A 22 -14.23 13.33 -10.87
N ASP A 23 -14.41 12.26 -10.09
CA ASP A 23 -14.01 10.89 -10.47
C ASP A 23 -14.78 9.85 -9.65
N ALA A 24 -15.16 8.74 -10.29
CA ALA A 24 -15.88 7.66 -9.63
C ALA A 24 -14.92 6.82 -8.77
N GLY A 25 -15.21 6.76 -7.47
CA GLY A 25 -14.45 5.96 -6.51
C GLY A 25 -14.97 4.53 -6.40
N LEU A 26 -14.06 3.56 -6.31
CA LEU A 26 -14.39 2.17 -5.95
C LEU A 26 -13.42 1.65 -4.89
N THR A 27 -13.94 0.83 -3.97
CA THR A 27 -13.15 0.13 -2.95
C THR A 27 -12.04 -0.71 -3.60
N GLY A 28 -10.83 -0.67 -3.06
CA GLY A 28 -9.72 -1.51 -3.53
C GLY A 28 -9.04 -1.02 -4.82
N ARG A 29 -9.22 0.23 -5.23
CA ARG A 29 -8.56 0.82 -6.41
C ARG A 29 -7.25 1.56 -6.12
N LYS A 30 -6.73 1.44 -4.90
CA LYS A 30 -5.50 2.09 -4.44
C LYS A 30 -4.57 1.14 -3.66
N ILE A 31 -4.60 -0.15 -3.97
CA ILE A 31 -3.85 -1.19 -3.22
C ILE A 31 -2.32 -0.97 -3.13
N ILE A 32 -1.70 -0.35 -4.14
CA ILE A 32 -0.26 -0.02 -4.09
C ILE A 32 0.01 1.21 -3.20
N VAL A 33 -0.96 2.13 -3.10
CA VAL A 33 -0.91 3.27 -2.16
C VAL A 33 -1.11 2.77 -0.73
N ASP A 34 -2.01 1.81 -0.52
CA ASP A 34 -2.27 1.21 0.81
C ASP A 34 -1.07 0.41 1.36
N THR A 35 -0.11 0.03 0.51
CA THR A 35 1.00 -0.83 0.88
C THR A 35 2.35 -0.12 0.85
N TYR A 36 3.20 -0.42 -0.13
CA TYR A 36 4.61 -0.05 -0.12
C TYR A 36 5.01 0.86 -1.27
N GLY A 37 4.05 1.52 -1.93
CA GLY A 37 4.33 2.53 -2.96
C GLY A 37 5.14 2.02 -4.15
N GLY A 38 5.05 0.72 -4.47
CA GLY A 38 5.81 0.07 -5.52
C GLY A 38 7.17 -0.49 -5.10
N MET A 39 7.56 -0.36 -3.83
CA MET A 39 8.85 -0.89 -3.32
C MET A 39 8.88 -2.43 -3.24
N ALA A 40 7.76 -3.05 -2.91
CA ALA A 40 7.62 -4.50 -2.75
C ALA A 40 6.49 -5.05 -3.61
N ARG A 41 6.54 -6.36 -3.89
CA ARG A 41 5.51 -7.05 -4.69
C ARG A 41 4.17 -7.11 -3.94
N HIS A 42 3.08 -7.18 -4.70
CA HIS A 42 1.72 -7.19 -4.16
C HIS A 42 0.94 -8.40 -4.65
N GLY A 43 0.23 -9.10 -3.75
CA GLY A 43 -0.53 -10.32 -4.07
C GLY A 43 -1.87 -10.09 -4.78
N GLY A 44 -2.33 -8.84 -4.87
CA GLY A 44 -3.50 -8.42 -5.66
C GLY A 44 -4.79 -8.18 -4.86
N GLY A 45 -4.91 -8.73 -3.65
CA GLY A 45 -6.08 -8.53 -2.80
C GLY A 45 -6.18 -7.13 -2.19
N ALA A 46 -7.38 -6.52 -2.24
CA ALA A 46 -7.68 -5.28 -1.51
C ALA A 46 -7.95 -5.53 -0.01
N PHE A 47 -7.77 -4.50 0.84
CA PHE A 47 -7.97 -4.60 2.30
C PHE A 47 -9.35 -4.12 2.77
N SER A 48 -9.76 -2.92 2.37
CA SER A 48 -10.98 -2.28 2.86
C SER A 48 -12.24 -3.06 2.49
N GLY A 49 -13.22 -3.09 3.41
CA GLY A 49 -14.46 -3.83 3.24
C GLY A 49 -14.38 -5.33 3.55
N LYS A 50 -13.21 -5.84 3.96
CA LYS A 50 -13.02 -7.24 4.35
C LYS A 50 -12.86 -7.39 5.85
N ASP A 51 -13.59 -8.34 6.43
CA ASP A 51 -13.41 -8.75 7.82
C ASP A 51 -12.06 -9.48 8.02
N PRO A 52 -11.58 -9.64 9.26
CA PRO A 52 -10.26 -10.21 9.53
C PRO A 52 -10.08 -11.69 9.12
N THR A 53 -11.15 -12.42 8.80
CA THR A 53 -11.04 -13.80 8.31
C THR A 53 -10.54 -13.88 6.86
N LYS A 54 -10.58 -12.77 6.11
CA LYS A 54 -10.09 -12.74 4.71
C LYS A 54 -8.59 -12.52 4.68
N VAL A 55 -7.87 -13.56 4.25
CA VAL A 55 -6.41 -13.61 4.27
C VAL A 55 -5.73 -12.51 3.45
N ASP A 56 -6.40 -11.99 2.41
CA ASP A 56 -5.92 -10.81 1.68
C ASP A 56 -5.56 -9.63 2.61
N ARG A 57 -6.29 -9.48 3.71
CA ARG A 57 -6.07 -8.44 4.72
C ARG A 57 -5.21 -8.96 5.87
N SER A 58 -5.67 -10.01 6.56
CA SER A 58 -5.04 -10.46 7.80
C SER A 58 -3.64 -11.06 7.58
N ALA A 59 -3.43 -11.84 6.51
CA ALA A 59 -2.11 -12.39 6.21
C ALA A 59 -1.14 -11.32 5.71
N ALA A 60 -1.61 -10.33 4.94
CA ALA A 60 -0.78 -9.19 4.55
C ALA A 60 -0.30 -8.38 5.78
N TYR A 61 -1.18 -8.20 6.77
CA TYR A 61 -0.83 -7.53 8.03
C TYR A 61 0.15 -8.37 8.86
N ALA A 62 -0.04 -9.68 8.92
CA ALA A 62 0.91 -10.59 9.57
C ALA A 62 2.29 -10.57 8.87
N ALA A 63 2.33 -10.59 7.54
CA ALA A 63 3.57 -10.48 6.77
C ALA A 63 4.30 -9.16 7.07
N ARG A 64 3.58 -8.04 7.14
CA ARG A 64 4.14 -6.75 7.57
C ARG A 64 4.72 -6.83 8.99
N TYR A 65 3.98 -7.42 9.92
CA TYR A 65 4.43 -7.58 11.31
C TYR A 65 5.73 -8.38 11.37
N VAL A 66 5.81 -9.53 10.70
CA VAL A 66 7.02 -10.37 10.69
C VAL A 66 8.19 -9.63 10.02
N ALA A 67 7.99 -9.04 8.84
CA ALA A 67 9.06 -8.32 8.13
C ALA A 67 9.60 -7.13 8.95
N LYS A 68 8.73 -6.37 9.62
CA LYS A 68 9.12 -5.29 10.52
C LYS A 68 10.01 -5.80 11.66
N ASN A 69 9.66 -6.94 12.26
CA ASN A 69 10.41 -7.51 13.38
C ASN A 69 11.76 -8.10 12.94
N ILE A 70 11.86 -8.72 11.76
CA ILE A 70 13.14 -9.19 11.20
C ILE A 70 14.12 -8.03 11.02
N VAL A 71 13.64 -6.89 10.51
CA VAL A 71 14.49 -5.70 10.35
C VAL A 71 14.83 -5.10 11.72
N ALA A 72 13.86 -4.99 12.63
CA ALA A 72 14.07 -4.41 13.95
C ALA A 72 15.03 -5.22 14.83
N SER A 73 15.15 -6.54 14.63
CA SER A 73 16.09 -7.38 15.36
C SER A 73 17.52 -7.32 14.82
N GLY A 74 17.77 -6.59 13.73
CA GLY A 74 19.09 -6.48 13.11
C GLY A 74 19.51 -7.69 12.29
N ILE A 75 18.59 -8.64 12.01
CA ILE A 75 18.89 -9.82 11.18
C ILE A 75 19.09 -9.44 9.71
N ALA A 76 18.40 -8.38 9.24
CA ALA A 76 18.54 -7.88 7.89
C ALA A 76 18.21 -6.38 7.81
N ASP A 77 18.85 -5.64 6.90
CA ASP A 77 18.53 -4.23 6.64
C ASP A 77 17.20 -4.05 5.88
N ARG A 78 16.81 -5.07 5.12
CA ARG A 78 15.56 -5.12 4.33
C ARG A 78 15.02 -6.55 4.31
N CYS A 79 13.70 -6.68 4.39
CA CYS A 79 13.02 -7.97 4.36
C CYS A 79 11.72 -7.87 3.53
N GLU A 80 11.55 -8.79 2.58
CA GLU A 80 10.30 -9.02 1.84
C GLU A 80 9.82 -10.44 2.18
N ILE A 81 8.53 -10.57 2.51
CA ILE A 81 7.90 -11.85 2.85
C ILE A 81 6.73 -12.08 1.91
N GLN A 82 6.67 -13.27 1.33
CA GLN A 82 5.55 -13.72 0.52
C GLN A 82 4.85 -14.90 1.20
N LEU A 83 3.52 -14.80 1.32
CA LEU A 83 2.66 -15.86 1.83
C LEU A 83 1.68 -16.27 0.73
N ALA A 84 1.35 -17.56 0.66
CA ALA A 84 0.37 -18.11 -0.26
C ALA A 84 -0.54 -19.08 0.48
N TYR A 85 -1.83 -19.05 0.15
CA TYR A 85 -2.86 -19.91 0.74
C TYR A 85 -3.60 -20.65 -0.36
N ALA A 86 -3.91 -21.92 -0.10
CA ALA A 86 -4.95 -22.63 -0.83
C ALA A 86 -6.30 -22.36 -0.15
N ILE A 87 -7.39 -22.37 -0.93
CA ILE A 87 -8.74 -22.33 -0.37
C ILE A 87 -8.99 -23.60 0.46
N GLY A 88 -9.51 -23.41 1.67
CA GLY A 88 -9.91 -24.49 2.58
C GLY A 88 -11.41 -24.75 2.54
#